data_AF-A0A1C0S9V1-F1
#
_entry.id   AF-A0A1C0S9V1-F1
#
_cell.length_a   1.000
_cell.length_b   1.000
_cell.length_c   1.000
_cell.angle_alpha   90.00
_cell.angle_beta   90.00
_cell.angle_gamma   90.00
#
_symmetry.space_group_name_H-M   'P 1'
#
loop_
_entity.id
_entity.type
_entity.pdbx_description
1 polymer ?
#
loop_
_entity_poly.entity_id
_entity_poly.type
_entity_poly.pdbx_seq_one_letter_code
_entity_poly.pdbx_strand_id
1 'polypeptide(L)'
;MPIIPVDYSLLPAIVGRFRASYPHVELSLREATSDLQIDALLRHETDVGIVIAPPSTALSQTLTYLPILREPLVAAVPSQWIEARRDGFCGEALAPADFFAAPLILFPRRSAPIFHDLVSGYFAEDRATFSVFQEAIQMRTIIGLVAAGMGVALVPMSMTRLQREGVCYRPLSGPVPTVETGLIWRSNDENAALANFLAIANECMPKVQHES
;
A
#
# COMPACT_ATOMS: atom_id res chain seq x y z
N MET A 1 13.15 6.08 -16.97
CA MET A 1 11.93 5.46 -17.54
C MET A 1 10.80 5.68 -16.55
N PRO A 2 9.67 6.29 -16.92
CA PRO A 2 8.59 6.51 -15.98
C PRO A 2 7.96 5.15 -15.63
N ILE A 3 8.00 4.79 -14.36
CA ILE A 3 7.31 3.61 -13.82
C ILE A 3 5.81 3.93 -13.94
N ILE A 4 5.12 3.29 -14.87
CA ILE A 4 3.67 3.47 -15.04
C ILE A 4 3.02 2.94 -13.75
N PRO A 5 2.29 3.76 -12.97
CA PRO A 5 1.66 3.29 -11.75
C PRO A 5 0.63 2.22 -12.10
N VAL A 6 0.80 1.03 -11.56
CA VAL A 6 -0.25 0.00 -11.61
C VAL A 6 -1.38 0.51 -10.71
N ASP A 7 -2.58 0.54 -11.27
CA ASP A 7 -3.64 1.46 -10.88
C ASP A 7 -4.34 1.08 -9.57
N TYR A 8 -4.64 2.08 -8.72
CA TYR A 8 -5.59 2.02 -7.59
C TYR A 8 -6.97 1.43 -7.98
N SER A 9 -7.28 1.41 -9.28
CA SER A 9 -8.50 0.87 -9.87
C SER A 9 -8.51 -0.66 -10.03
N LEU A 10 -7.40 -1.36 -9.77
CA LEU A 10 -7.32 -2.81 -10.03
C LEU A 10 -8.36 -3.60 -9.23
N LEU A 11 -8.51 -3.33 -7.93
CA LEU A 11 -9.50 -4.01 -7.11
C LEU A 11 -10.94 -3.72 -7.54
N PRO A 12 -11.37 -2.45 -7.70
CA PRO A 12 -12.68 -2.13 -8.28
C PRO A 12 -12.93 -2.81 -9.64
N ALA A 13 -11.91 -2.92 -10.50
CA ALA A 13 -12.02 -3.60 -11.79
C ALA A 13 -12.25 -5.12 -11.63
N ILE A 14 -11.47 -5.78 -10.75
CA ILE A 14 -11.63 -7.21 -10.44
C ILE A 14 -13.03 -7.48 -9.88
N VAL A 15 -13.45 -6.70 -8.88
CA VAL A 15 -14.77 -6.84 -8.24
C VAL A 15 -15.90 -6.59 -9.25
N GLY A 16 -15.80 -5.53 -10.05
CA GLY A 16 -16.81 -5.20 -11.05
C GLY A 16 -16.96 -6.31 -12.09
N ARG A 17 -15.83 -6.84 -12.57
CA ARG A 17 -15.81 -7.94 -13.54
C ARG A 17 -16.32 -9.25 -12.94
N PHE A 18 -15.93 -9.58 -11.71
CA PHE A 18 -16.41 -10.78 -11.02
C PHE A 18 -17.93 -10.76 -10.82
N ARG A 19 -18.49 -9.64 -10.36
CA ARG A 19 -19.94 -9.47 -10.20
C ARG A 19 -20.70 -9.57 -11.52
N ALA A 20 -20.12 -9.09 -12.62
CA ALA A 20 -20.72 -9.19 -13.94
C ALA A 20 -20.71 -10.64 -14.48
N SER A 21 -19.62 -11.37 -14.27
CA SER A 21 -19.47 -12.76 -14.73
C SER A 21 -20.25 -13.77 -13.87
N TYR A 22 -20.41 -13.50 -12.57
CA TYR A 22 -21.04 -14.40 -11.61
C TYR A 22 -22.14 -13.71 -10.79
N PRO A 23 -23.27 -13.30 -11.41
CA PRO A 23 -24.30 -12.49 -10.76
C PRO A 23 -25.04 -13.19 -9.62
N HIS A 24 -24.94 -14.52 -9.53
CA HIS A 24 -25.56 -15.34 -8.49
C HIS A 24 -24.66 -15.57 -7.27
N VAL A 25 -23.39 -15.16 -7.33
CA VAL A 25 -22.47 -15.25 -6.20
C VAL A 25 -22.61 -13.99 -5.35
N GLU A 26 -22.94 -14.15 -4.06
CA GLU A 26 -22.93 -13.04 -3.12
C GLU A 26 -21.50 -12.64 -2.79
N LEU A 27 -21.12 -11.40 -3.10
CA LEU A 27 -19.81 -10.86 -2.81
C LEU A 27 -19.90 -9.85 -1.66
N SER A 28 -19.25 -10.16 -0.54
CA SER A 28 -19.14 -9.28 0.63
C SER A 28 -17.72 -8.69 0.72
N LEU A 29 -17.63 -7.37 0.89
CA LEU A 29 -16.36 -6.64 1.04
C LEU A 29 -16.28 -6.07 2.45
N ARG A 30 -15.13 -6.26 3.11
CA ARG A 30 -14.87 -5.75 4.47
C ARG A 30 -13.49 -5.11 4.50
N GLU A 31 -13.41 -3.89 5.03
CA GLU A 31 -12.13 -3.25 5.31
C GLU A 31 -11.52 -3.85 6.57
N ALA A 32 -10.28 -4.31 6.48
CA ALA A 32 -9.53 -4.88 7.59
C ALA A 32 -8.03 -4.68 7.37
N THR A 33 -7.28 -4.53 8.46
CA THR A 33 -5.81 -4.49 8.43
C THR A 33 -5.24 -5.88 8.13
N SER A 34 -3.97 -5.96 7.68
CA SER A 34 -3.39 -7.24 7.23
C SER A 34 -3.42 -8.32 8.30
N ASP A 35 -3.19 -7.95 9.57
CA ASP A 35 -3.29 -8.85 10.72
C ASP A 35 -4.70 -9.43 10.85
N LEU A 36 -5.73 -8.59 10.80
CA LEU A 36 -7.13 -9.02 10.88
C LEU A 36 -7.57 -9.86 9.68
N GLN A 37 -7.07 -9.56 8.48
CA GLN A 37 -7.37 -10.35 7.28
C GLN A 37 -6.77 -11.75 7.34
N ILE A 38 -5.51 -11.86 7.78
CA ILE A 38 -4.85 -13.16 7.97
C ILE A 38 -5.61 -13.99 9.01
N ASP A 39 -5.98 -13.37 10.13
CA ASP A 39 -6.78 -13.99 11.18
C ASP A 39 -8.14 -14.50 10.66
N ALA A 40 -8.86 -13.68 9.89
CA ALA A 40 -10.16 -14.04 9.32
C ALA A 40 -10.05 -15.18 8.29
N LEU A 41 -8.99 -15.20 7.48
CA LEU A 41 -8.71 -16.30 6.55
C LEU A 41 -8.47 -17.62 7.30
N LEU A 42 -7.69 -17.59 8.38
CA LEU A 42 -7.42 -18.78 9.19
C LEU A 42 -8.66 -19.26 9.96
N ARG A 43 -9.60 -18.36 10.29
CA ARG A 43 -10.89 -18.68 10.93
C ARG A 43 -12.00 -19.04 9.93
N HIS A 44 -11.72 -19.10 8.63
CA HIS A 44 -12.73 -19.35 7.58
C HIS A 44 -13.86 -18.31 7.53
N GLU A 45 -13.60 -17.08 8.01
CA GLU A 45 -14.56 -15.96 7.98
C GLU A 45 -14.46 -15.13 6.70
N THR A 46 -13.40 -15.32 5.93
CA THR A 46 -13.13 -14.66 4.65
C THR A 46 -12.40 -15.63 3.73
N ASP A 47 -12.66 -15.55 2.42
CA ASP A 47 -12.08 -16.46 1.43
C ASP A 47 -10.81 -15.91 0.77
N VAL A 48 -10.73 -14.60 0.61
CA VAL A 48 -9.60 -13.90 0.01
C VAL A 48 -9.30 -12.60 0.74
N GLY A 49 -8.03 -12.39 1.07
CA GLY A 49 -7.50 -11.14 1.61
C GLY A 49 -6.71 -10.37 0.55
N ILE A 50 -6.57 -9.06 0.75
CA ILE A 50 -5.76 -8.14 -0.03
C ILE A 50 -4.82 -7.43 0.93
N VAL A 51 -3.53 -7.76 0.83
CA VAL A 51 -2.55 -7.33 1.81
C VAL A 51 -1.32 -6.76 1.13
N ILE A 52 -0.66 -5.86 1.85
CA ILE A 52 0.74 -5.55 1.60
C ILE A 52 1.55 -6.69 2.21
N ALA A 53 2.08 -7.56 1.37
CA ALA A 53 2.82 -8.76 1.78
C ALA A 53 4.33 -8.55 1.60
N PRO A 54 5.16 -9.27 2.38
CA PRO A 54 6.56 -9.43 1.98
C PRO A 54 6.61 -10.16 0.64
N PRO A 55 7.73 -10.06 -0.11
CA PRO A 55 7.95 -10.90 -1.30
C PRO A 55 7.68 -12.38 -0.95
N SER A 56 7.17 -13.13 -1.94
CA SER A 56 6.53 -14.47 -1.91
C SER A 56 7.06 -15.58 -0.96
N THR A 57 8.15 -15.38 -0.24
CA THR A 57 8.84 -16.37 0.60
C THR A 57 8.46 -16.35 2.09
N ALA A 58 7.70 -15.37 2.58
CA ALA A 58 7.49 -15.17 4.03
C ALA A 58 6.05 -15.38 4.54
N LEU A 59 5.14 -15.90 3.72
CA LEU A 59 3.80 -16.31 4.19
C LEU A 59 3.83 -17.75 4.71
N SER A 60 2.98 -18.05 5.71
CA SER A 60 2.89 -19.39 6.30
C SER A 60 2.54 -20.43 5.23
N GLN A 61 3.00 -21.68 5.40
CA GLN A 61 2.71 -22.78 4.45
C GLN A 61 1.20 -23.02 4.21
N THR A 62 0.35 -22.49 5.08
CA THR A 62 -1.12 -22.58 5.01
C THR A 62 -1.77 -21.55 4.10
N LEU A 63 -1.05 -20.50 3.68
CA LEU A 63 -1.57 -19.43 2.82
C LEU A 63 -0.82 -19.41 1.48
N THR A 64 -1.57 -19.18 0.41
CA THR A 64 -1.03 -18.90 -0.93
C THR A 64 -1.15 -17.41 -1.22
N TYR A 65 -0.25 -16.93 -2.09
CA TYR A 65 -0.12 -15.52 -2.43
C TYR A 65 -0.02 -15.30 -3.92
N LEU A 66 -0.72 -14.27 -4.41
CA LEU A 66 -0.65 -13.80 -5.78
C LEU A 66 -0.35 -12.30 -5.79
N PRO A 67 0.86 -11.87 -6.22
CA PRO A 67 1.16 -10.45 -6.35
C PRO A 67 0.28 -9.83 -7.44
N ILE A 68 -0.33 -8.68 -7.16
CA ILE A 68 -1.23 -7.99 -8.11
C ILE A 68 -0.75 -6.59 -8.51
N LEU A 69 0.01 -5.93 -7.63
CA LEU A 69 0.38 -4.54 -7.78
C LEU A 69 1.74 -4.31 -7.12
N ARG A 70 2.68 -3.73 -7.87
CA ARG A 70 3.91 -3.13 -7.33
C ARG A 70 3.93 -1.67 -7.68
N GLU A 71 4.18 -0.83 -6.69
CA GLU A 71 4.29 0.61 -6.90
C GLU A 71 5.29 1.27 -5.94
N PRO A 72 5.97 2.35 -6.37
CA PRO A 72 6.88 3.07 -5.49
C PRO A 72 6.10 3.84 -4.41
N LEU A 73 6.73 4.07 -3.27
CA LEU A 73 6.25 5.07 -2.33
C LEU A 73 6.59 6.49 -2.79
N VAL A 74 5.74 7.43 -2.42
CA VAL A 74 5.93 8.88 -2.57
C VAL A 74 5.70 9.56 -1.23
N ALA A 75 6.27 10.76 -1.06
CA ALA A 75 6.04 11.55 0.14
C ALA A 75 4.75 12.36 0.01
N ALA A 76 3.88 12.27 1.01
CA ALA A 76 2.79 13.21 1.25
C ALA A 76 3.28 14.28 2.24
N VAL A 77 3.25 15.54 1.81
CA VAL A 77 3.80 16.68 2.56
C VAL A 77 2.72 17.76 2.70
N PRO A 78 2.63 18.46 3.85
CA PRO A 78 1.73 19.60 3.97
C PRO A 78 2.10 20.68 2.94
N SER A 79 1.12 21.12 2.14
CA SER A 79 1.30 22.18 1.13
C SER A 79 1.92 23.45 1.72
N GLN A 80 1.45 23.86 2.91
CA GLN A 80 2.01 24.96 3.68
C GLN A 80 3.51 24.84 3.99
N TRP A 81 4.07 23.63 4.10
CA TRP A 81 5.53 23.45 4.29
C TRP A 81 6.30 23.64 2.98
N ILE A 82 5.72 23.23 1.86
CA ILE A 82 6.27 23.47 0.51
C ILE A 82 6.24 24.98 0.22
N GLU A 83 5.11 25.63 0.45
CA GLU A 83 4.90 27.07 0.21
C GLU A 83 5.82 27.93 1.08
N ALA A 84 5.99 27.56 2.35
CA ALA A 84 6.90 28.23 3.27
C ALA A 84 8.39 27.92 2.99
N ARG A 85 8.71 27.06 2.00
CA ARG A 85 10.06 26.59 1.72
C ARG A 85 10.76 26.09 2.98
N ARG A 86 10.06 25.27 3.76
CA ARG A 86 10.62 24.68 4.97
C ARG A 86 11.86 23.86 4.59
N ASP A 87 12.92 23.97 5.37
CA ASP A 87 14.16 23.21 5.17
C ASP A 87 13.87 21.72 4.97
N GLY A 88 14.49 21.13 3.96
CA GLY A 88 14.26 19.75 3.50
C GLY A 88 13.10 19.59 2.50
N PHE A 89 12.11 20.49 2.46
CA PHE A 89 10.89 20.32 1.66
C PHE A 89 10.79 21.23 0.42
N CYS A 90 11.92 21.76 -0.04
CA CYS A 90 11.98 22.69 -1.18
C CYS A 90 12.26 21.99 -2.54
N GLY A 91 12.69 20.72 -2.50
CA GLY A 91 13.08 19.97 -3.70
C GLY A 91 11.89 19.43 -4.52
N GLU A 92 12.14 19.15 -5.79
CA GLU A 92 11.17 18.42 -6.63
C GLU A 92 11.06 16.94 -6.25
N ALA A 93 12.15 16.35 -5.75
CA ALA A 93 12.21 15.04 -5.12
C ALA A 93 12.86 15.17 -3.74
N LEU A 94 12.46 14.30 -2.81
CA LEU A 94 12.91 14.35 -1.41
C LEU A 94 13.80 13.14 -1.10
N ALA A 95 14.96 13.39 -0.48
CA ALA A 95 15.86 12.38 0.03
C ALA A 95 15.48 11.97 1.45
N PRO A 96 15.88 10.78 1.95
CA PRO A 96 15.65 10.38 3.34
C PRO A 96 16.10 11.45 4.35
N ALA A 97 17.21 12.14 4.05
CA ALA A 97 17.74 13.20 4.89
C ALA A 97 16.80 14.41 5.05
N ASP A 98 15.92 14.68 4.09
CA ASP A 98 14.97 15.79 4.19
C ASP A 98 13.93 15.58 5.31
N PHE A 99 13.74 14.34 5.74
CA PHE A 99 12.74 13.95 6.74
C PHE A 99 13.28 13.96 8.18
N PHE A 100 14.59 14.17 8.39
CA PHE A 100 15.25 14.06 9.69
C PHE A 100 14.56 14.82 10.83
N ALA A 101 14.11 16.05 10.56
CA ALA A 101 13.47 16.92 11.55
C ALA A 101 11.93 16.96 11.42
N ALA A 102 11.35 16.11 10.57
CA ALA A 102 9.93 16.12 10.28
C ALA A 102 9.18 15.06 11.10
N PRO A 103 8.05 15.41 11.73
CA PRO A 103 7.18 14.42 12.35
C PRO A 103 6.62 13.47 11.29
N LEU A 104 6.90 12.17 11.42
CA LEU A 104 6.38 11.14 10.53
C LEU A 104 5.06 10.59 11.05
N ILE A 105 4.09 10.45 10.14
CA ILE A 105 2.81 9.79 10.37
C ILE A 105 2.86 8.43 9.68
N LEU A 106 2.69 7.35 10.43
CA LEU A 106 2.87 5.97 9.94
C LEU A 106 1.79 5.02 10.50
N PHE A 107 1.64 3.85 9.90
CA PHE A 107 0.85 2.78 10.50
C PHE A 107 1.53 2.22 11.75
N PRO A 108 0.78 1.80 12.78
CA PRO A 108 1.35 0.99 13.83
C PRO A 108 1.96 -0.29 13.28
N ARG A 109 3.17 -0.67 13.74
CA ARG A 109 3.83 -1.91 13.32
C ARG A 109 2.97 -3.15 13.53
N ARG A 110 2.16 -3.20 14.60
CA ARG A 110 1.24 -4.32 14.88
C ARG A 110 0.14 -4.50 13.83
N SER A 111 -0.27 -3.41 13.16
CA SER A 111 -1.39 -3.41 12.21
C SER A 111 -0.93 -3.57 10.76
N ALA A 112 0.27 -3.10 10.43
CA ALA A 112 0.85 -3.22 9.10
C ALA A 112 2.38 -3.42 9.19
N PRO A 113 2.85 -4.56 9.71
CA PRO A 113 4.27 -4.78 10.01
C PRO A 113 5.16 -4.63 8.78
N ILE A 114 4.70 -5.15 7.64
CA ILE A 114 5.45 -5.08 6.38
C ILE A 114 5.59 -3.65 5.89
N PHE A 115 4.50 -2.89 5.87
CA PHE A 115 4.54 -1.49 5.43
C PHE A 115 5.38 -0.64 6.39
N HIS A 116 5.21 -0.85 7.69
CA HIS A 116 6.01 -0.18 8.71
C HIS A 116 7.51 -0.47 8.53
N ASP A 117 7.88 -1.73 8.34
CA ASP A 117 9.29 -2.13 8.20
C ASP A 117 9.88 -1.66 6.86
N LEU A 118 9.08 -1.61 5.79
CA LEU A 118 9.48 -1.02 4.51
C LEU A 118 9.82 0.47 4.65
N VAL A 119 8.95 1.24 5.31
CA VAL A 119 9.18 2.67 5.58
C VAL A 119 10.37 2.87 6.52
N SER A 120 10.47 2.05 7.57
CA SER A 120 11.56 2.13 8.54
C SER A 120 12.91 1.81 7.91
N GLY A 121 12.96 0.81 7.02
CA GLY A 121 14.15 0.40 6.29
C GLY A 121 14.67 1.51 5.37
N TYR A 122 13.77 2.22 4.69
CA TYR A 122 14.14 3.35 3.83
C TYR A 122 14.91 4.46 4.58
N PHE A 123 14.52 4.75 5.82
CA PHE A 123 15.25 5.72 6.64
C PHE A 123 16.52 5.14 7.28
N ALA A 124 16.55 3.83 7.57
CA ALA A 124 17.69 3.19 8.19
C ALA A 124 18.95 3.18 7.30
N GLU A 125 18.79 3.09 5.98
CA GLU A 125 19.90 3.05 5.01
C GLU A 125 20.81 4.30 5.09
N ASP A 126 20.22 5.47 5.32
CA ASP A 126 20.95 6.74 5.41
C ASP A 126 21.35 7.11 6.85
N ARG A 127 21.29 6.13 7.77
CA ARG A 127 21.41 6.34 9.24
C ARG A 127 20.41 7.39 9.74
N ALA A 128 19.29 7.53 9.03
CA ALA A 128 18.28 8.50 9.39
C ALA A 128 17.40 7.98 10.52
N THR A 129 17.49 8.63 11.69
CA THR A 129 16.57 8.39 12.80
C THR A 129 15.34 9.26 12.61
N PHE A 130 14.23 8.64 12.19
CA PHE A 130 12.93 9.30 12.18
C PHE A 130 12.26 9.15 13.56
N SER A 131 11.52 10.18 13.96
CA SER A 131 10.61 10.09 15.10
C SER A 131 9.21 9.84 14.57
N VAL A 132 8.64 8.67 14.88
CA VAL A 132 7.20 8.43 14.65
C VAL A 132 6.45 9.33 15.62
N PHE A 133 5.85 10.38 15.08
CA PHE A 133 5.11 11.36 15.86
C PHE A 133 3.67 10.91 16.09
N GLN A 134 3.05 10.27 15.09
CA GLN A 134 1.67 9.85 15.14
C GLN A 134 1.47 8.52 14.41
N GLU A 135 0.79 7.58 15.07
CA GLU A 135 0.31 6.37 14.42
C GLU A 135 -1.15 6.52 13.95
N ALA A 136 -1.48 5.99 12.77
CA ALA A 136 -2.86 5.90 12.28
C ALA A 136 -3.09 4.62 11.46
N ILE A 137 -4.27 4.01 11.59
CA ILE A 137 -4.58 2.69 11.00
C ILE A 137 -5.24 2.75 9.62
N GLN A 138 -5.45 3.96 9.07
CA GLN A 138 -6.10 4.17 7.78
C GLN A 138 -5.32 5.18 6.96
N MET A 139 -5.04 4.85 5.70
CA MET A 139 -4.29 5.71 4.77
C MET A 139 -4.97 7.07 4.55
N ARG A 140 -6.31 7.09 4.48
CA ARG A 140 -7.10 8.33 4.36
C ARG A 140 -6.91 9.25 5.58
N THR A 141 -6.85 8.66 6.77
CA THR A 141 -6.59 9.40 8.02
C THR A 141 -5.17 9.95 8.03
N ILE A 142 -4.18 9.18 7.62
CA ILE A 142 -2.79 9.64 7.47
C ILE A 142 -2.73 10.88 6.56
N ILE A 143 -3.35 10.80 5.38
CA ILE A 143 -3.39 11.93 4.42
C ILE A 143 -4.13 13.14 5.01
N GLY A 144 -5.19 12.92 5.79
CA GLY A 144 -5.91 13.98 6.50
C GLY A 144 -5.04 14.69 7.55
N LEU A 145 -4.22 13.94 8.29
CA LEU A 145 -3.29 14.48 9.29
C LEU A 145 -2.14 15.26 8.62
N VAL A 146 -1.66 14.80 7.46
CA VAL A 146 -0.71 15.56 6.62
C VAL A 146 -1.34 16.87 6.16
N ALA A 147 -2.58 16.85 5.65
CA ALA A 147 -3.29 18.06 5.24
C ALA A 147 -3.43 19.08 6.40
N ALA A 148 -3.60 18.59 7.63
CA ALA A 148 -3.66 19.41 8.84
C ALA A 148 -2.28 19.93 9.32
N GLY A 149 -1.19 19.59 8.64
CA GLY A 149 0.15 20.04 8.98
C GLY A 149 0.81 19.30 10.14
N MET A 150 0.24 18.18 10.59
CA MET A 150 0.77 17.42 11.74
C MET A 150 2.07 16.69 11.42
N GLY A 151 2.34 16.44 10.14
CA GLY A 151 3.53 15.73 9.71
C GLY A 151 3.53 15.35 8.25
N VAL A 152 4.51 14.51 7.91
CA VAL A 152 4.70 13.93 6.58
C VAL A 152 4.45 12.44 6.64
N ALA A 153 4.15 11.82 5.50
CA ALA A 153 3.97 10.38 5.40
C ALA A 153 4.57 9.86 4.10
N LEU A 154 5.02 8.61 4.11
CA LEU A 154 5.27 7.87 2.87
C LEU A 154 4.03 7.06 2.53
N VAL A 155 3.55 7.18 1.30
CA VAL A 155 2.32 6.54 0.83
C VAL A 155 2.54 5.89 -0.54
N PRO A 156 1.81 4.83 -0.89
CA PRO A 156 1.85 4.27 -2.25
C PRO A 156 1.51 5.33 -3.30
N MET A 157 2.18 5.32 -4.45
CA MET A 157 1.99 6.30 -5.53
C MET A 157 0.52 6.45 -5.97
N SER A 158 -0.26 5.38 -5.91
CA SER A 158 -1.69 5.33 -6.17
C SER A 158 -2.50 6.30 -5.30
N MET A 159 -2.03 6.60 -4.08
CA MET A 159 -2.66 7.59 -3.17
C MET A 159 -2.62 9.01 -3.69
N THR A 160 -1.74 9.34 -4.64
CA THR A 160 -1.70 10.68 -5.26
C THR A 160 -3.02 11.04 -5.94
N ARG A 161 -3.83 10.05 -6.32
CA ARG A 161 -5.18 10.24 -6.86
C ARG A 161 -6.19 10.69 -5.82
N LEU A 162 -5.92 10.47 -4.53
CA LEU A 162 -6.66 11.10 -3.44
C LEU A 162 -6.23 12.57 -3.37
N GLN A 163 -6.78 13.37 -4.29
CA GLN A 163 -6.55 14.82 -4.41
C GLN A 163 -7.14 15.53 -3.18
N ARG A 164 -6.40 15.53 -2.08
CA ARG A 164 -6.75 16.20 -0.83
C ARG A 164 -6.12 17.59 -0.85
N GLU A 165 -6.97 18.62 -0.78
CA GLU A 165 -6.51 19.98 -0.52
C GLU A 165 -5.66 20.03 0.76
N GLY A 166 -4.56 20.78 0.72
CA GLY A 166 -3.62 20.85 1.83
C GLY A 166 -2.43 19.89 1.71
N VAL A 167 -2.41 18.96 0.74
CA VAL A 167 -1.33 17.97 0.56
C VAL A 167 -0.63 18.15 -0.78
N CYS A 168 0.70 18.16 -0.75
CA CYS A 168 1.55 18.04 -1.92
C CYS A 168 2.23 16.67 -1.91
N TYR A 169 2.21 15.97 -3.05
CA TYR A 169 2.93 14.72 -3.22
C TYR A 169 4.27 14.97 -3.91
N ARG A 170 5.36 14.45 -3.35
CA ARG A 170 6.72 14.55 -3.90
C ARG A 170 7.32 13.16 -4.13
N PRO A 171 7.91 12.91 -5.31
CA PRO A 171 8.77 11.75 -5.51
C PRO A 171 9.87 11.66 -4.44
N LEU A 172 10.28 10.44 -4.16
CA LEU A 172 11.46 10.17 -3.34
C LEU A 172 12.69 10.03 -4.24
N SER A 173 13.86 10.43 -3.75
CA SER A 173 15.15 10.18 -4.40
C SER A 173 15.89 9.02 -3.73
N GLY A 174 16.87 8.44 -4.44
CA GLY A 174 17.65 7.30 -3.96
C GLY A 174 16.93 5.96 -4.17
N PRO A 175 17.21 4.93 -3.35
CA PRO A 175 16.57 3.62 -3.44
C PRO A 175 15.12 3.70 -2.95
N VAL A 176 14.21 4.16 -3.82
CA VAL A 176 12.80 4.34 -3.49
C VAL A 176 12.15 3.00 -3.11
N PRO A 177 11.56 2.88 -1.92
CA PRO A 177 10.91 1.65 -1.50
C PRO A 177 9.70 1.37 -2.39
N THR A 178 9.58 0.13 -2.83
CA THR A 178 8.44 -0.35 -3.62
C THR A 178 7.56 -1.19 -2.72
N VAL A 179 6.27 -0.85 -2.66
CA VAL A 179 5.26 -1.65 -1.97
C VAL A 179 4.68 -2.66 -2.94
N GLU A 180 4.54 -3.91 -2.49
CA GLU A 180 3.83 -4.95 -3.21
C GLU A 180 2.51 -5.26 -2.49
N THR A 181 1.42 -5.21 -3.24
CA THR A 181 0.11 -5.66 -2.81
C THR A 181 -0.24 -6.94 -3.56
N GLY A 182 -0.85 -7.89 -2.87
CA GLY A 182 -1.31 -9.14 -3.47
C GLY A 182 -2.53 -9.73 -2.78
N LEU A 183 -3.10 -10.72 -3.45
CA LEU A 183 -4.16 -11.55 -2.90
C LEU A 183 -3.56 -12.65 -2.03
N ILE A 184 -4.18 -12.92 -0.90
CA ILE A 184 -3.88 -14.07 -0.04
C ILE A 184 -5.12 -14.92 0.17
N TRP A 185 -4.95 -16.25 0.18
CA TRP A 185 -6.02 -17.20 0.47
C TRP A 185 -5.43 -18.48 1.07
N ARG A 186 -6.29 -19.38 1.58
CA ARG A 186 -5.84 -20.67 2.12
C ARG A 186 -5.35 -21.59 1.00
N SER A 187 -4.20 -22.23 1.15
CA SER A 187 -3.55 -23.00 0.07
C SER A 187 -4.36 -24.19 -0.45
N ASN A 188 -5.20 -24.80 0.38
CA ASN A 188 -6.00 -25.99 0.04
C ASN A 188 -7.50 -25.68 -0.01
N ASP A 189 -7.87 -24.50 -0.50
CA ASP A 189 -9.26 -24.09 -0.59
C ASP A 189 -9.92 -24.63 -1.88
N GLU A 190 -11.04 -25.34 -1.73
CA GLU A 190 -11.79 -25.95 -2.85
C GLU A 190 -13.00 -25.11 -3.28
N ASN A 191 -13.16 -23.88 -2.76
CA ASN A 191 -14.27 -23.01 -3.10
C ASN A 191 -14.20 -22.56 -4.57
N ALA A 192 -15.15 -23.04 -5.39
CA ALA A 192 -15.24 -22.69 -6.80
C ALA A 192 -15.40 -21.18 -7.04
N ALA A 193 -16.08 -20.46 -6.14
CA ALA A 193 -16.22 -19.00 -6.25
C ALA A 193 -14.87 -18.30 -6.07
N LEU A 194 -14.03 -18.77 -5.14
CA LEU A 194 -12.66 -18.29 -4.95
C LEU A 194 -11.80 -18.57 -6.19
N ALA A 195 -11.83 -19.80 -6.72
CA ALA A 195 -11.09 -20.14 -7.93
C ALA A 195 -11.46 -19.24 -9.12
N ASN A 196 -12.76 -18.99 -9.31
CA ASN A 196 -13.27 -18.08 -10.34
C ASN A 196 -12.83 -16.62 -10.09
N PHE A 197 -12.81 -16.17 -8.82
CA PHE A 197 -12.35 -14.84 -8.46
C PHE A 197 -10.86 -14.65 -8.78
N LEU A 198 -10.02 -15.64 -8.43
CA LEU A 198 -8.59 -15.63 -8.71
C LEU A 198 -8.30 -15.66 -10.22
N ALA A 199 -9.09 -16.40 -11.01
CA ALA A 199 -8.98 -16.41 -12.46
C ALA A 199 -9.25 -15.02 -13.06
N ILE A 200 -10.34 -14.36 -12.64
CA ILE A 200 -10.66 -13.00 -13.08
C ILE A 200 -9.59 -12.00 -12.62
N ALA A 201 -9.10 -12.13 -11.38
CA ALA A 201 -8.01 -11.30 -10.89
C ALA A 201 -6.78 -11.42 -11.80
N ASN A 202 -6.42 -12.64 -12.19
CA ASN A 202 -5.30 -12.90 -13.08
C ASN A 202 -5.46 -12.30 -14.48
N GLU A 203 -6.67 -12.28 -15.01
CA GLU A 203 -6.95 -11.65 -16.31
C GLU A 203 -6.95 -10.12 -16.26
N CYS A 204 -7.27 -9.54 -15.10
CA CYS A 204 -7.26 -8.08 -14.88
C CYS A 204 -5.85 -7.53 -14.63
N MET A 205 -4.90 -8.40 -14.25
CA MET A 205 -3.53 -7.98 -14.03
C MET A 205 -2.86 -7.54 -15.34
N PRO A 206 -2.11 -6.43 -15.34
CA PRO A 206 -1.28 -6.08 -16.49
C PRO A 206 -0.27 -7.20 -16.73
N LYS A 207 -0.23 -7.75 -17.94
CA LYS A 207 0.77 -8.74 -18.33
C LYS A 207 2.15 -8.11 -18.18
N VAL A 208 2.90 -8.53 -17.15
CA VAL A 208 4.29 -8.12 -16.99
C VAL A 208 5.04 -8.67 -18.21
N GLN A 209 5.52 -7.77 -19.07
CA GLN A 209 6.54 -8.14 -20.04
C GLN A 209 7.78 -8.49 -19.22
N HIS A 210 8.07 -9.78 -19.07
CA HIS A 210 9.38 -10.22 -18.60
C HIS A 210 10.40 -9.77 -19.64
N GLU A 211 11.14 -8.70 -19.34
CA GLU A 211 12.41 -8.44 -20.00
C GLU A 211 13.37 -9.58 -19.61
N SER A 212 13.78 -10.32 -20.64
CA SER A 212 14.80 -11.38 -20.61
C SER A 212 16.17 -10.87 -20.22
#